data_AF-A0A944BXG3-F1
#
_entry.id   AF-A0A944BXG3-F1
#
_cell.length_a   1.000
_cell.length_b   1.000
_cell.length_c   1.000
_cell.angle_alpha   90.00
_cell.angle_beta   90.00
_cell.angle_gamma   90.00
#
_symmetry.space_group_name_H-M   'P 1'
#
loop_
_entity.id
_entity.type
_entity.pdbx_description
1 polymer ?
#
loop_
_entity_poly.entity_id
_entity_poly.type
_entity_poly.pdbx_seq_one_letter_code
_entity_poly.pdbx_strand_id
1 'polypeptide(L)'
;MSDLRFVQSSFTGDGVFRDKKADFETTYILKKQMKSLYPAGGYTVVGQVGKGDEEIGVLVSNEQEEKVYKPSKPAFSCVKGYIEVGDGKYLAVVKSALLMWLLYLLIAAAVIVGLALLIKNFVPSKDDEQTTTNPIGVIDPNAVLGNGEISVPVKTDTKGAQIKINGIPEMKLKAGTKEQNFVFSNPEENPCYFVIEIELADTGEIIYTSNLLPPGYSISAFTMNKALEAGTYNAIVHVKTFSFDSEQRKLNNMDIKTTIIAS
;
A
#
# COMPACT_ATOMS: atom_id res chain seq x y z
N MET A 1 -26.28 18.74 50.38
CA MET A 1 -26.80 19.45 49.21
C MET A 1 -26.61 20.92 49.49
N SER A 2 -25.77 21.62 48.74
CA SER A 2 -25.53 23.05 48.94
C SER A 2 -26.67 23.84 48.28
N ASP A 3 -27.46 24.56 49.08
CA ASP A 3 -28.56 25.43 48.64
C ASP A 3 -28.05 26.75 48.00
N LEU A 4 -27.02 26.68 47.16
CA LEU A 4 -26.49 27.85 46.49
C LEU A 4 -27.44 28.27 45.37
N ARG A 5 -28.09 29.42 45.56
CA ARG A 5 -28.96 30.04 44.56
C ARG A 5 -28.26 31.24 43.96
N PHE A 6 -28.00 31.16 42.66
CA PHE A 6 -27.44 32.25 41.88
C PHE A 6 -28.61 32.97 41.19
N VAL A 7 -28.77 34.27 41.43
CA VAL A 7 -29.81 35.07 40.77
C VAL A 7 -29.16 35.88 39.68
N GLN A 8 -29.70 35.80 38.47
CA GLN A 8 -29.20 36.61 37.38
C GLN A 8 -29.45 38.10 37.64
N SER A 9 -28.40 38.90 37.43
CA SER A 9 -28.52 40.36 37.46
C SER A 9 -29.34 40.87 36.27
N SER A 10 -29.88 42.10 36.37
CA SER A 10 -30.69 42.74 35.32
C SER A 10 -29.95 43.00 33.99
N PHE A 11 -28.69 42.60 33.89
CA PHE A 11 -27.88 42.78 32.69
C PHE A 11 -28.34 41.83 31.57
N THR A 12 -28.58 42.39 30.37
CA THR A 12 -28.93 41.64 29.17
C THR A 12 -27.73 41.55 28.24
N GLY A 13 -27.32 40.33 27.88
CA GLY A 13 -26.25 40.10 26.92
C GLY A 13 -26.74 39.68 25.53
N ASP A 14 -25.87 39.73 24.53
CA ASP A 14 -26.21 39.40 23.14
C ASP A 14 -26.34 37.90 22.85
N GLY A 15 -25.84 37.05 23.74
CA GLY A 15 -25.93 35.60 23.61
C GLY A 15 -27.19 35.05 24.25
N VAL A 16 -27.81 34.03 23.65
CA VAL A 16 -28.95 33.31 24.24
C VAL A 16 -28.56 31.87 24.60
N PHE A 17 -28.74 31.50 25.86
CA PHE A 17 -28.64 30.15 26.37
C PHE A 17 -30.06 29.58 26.51
N ARG A 18 -30.26 28.41 25.90
CA ARG A 18 -31.53 27.68 25.95
C ARG A 18 -31.23 26.25 26.32
N ASP A 19 -31.79 25.78 27.43
CA ASP A 19 -31.86 24.36 27.73
C ASP A 19 -33.29 23.87 27.49
N LYS A 20 -33.46 23.07 26.44
CA LYS A 20 -34.76 22.50 26.07
C LYS A 20 -35.25 21.44 27.07
N LYS A 21 -34.35 20.82 27.84
CA LYS A 21 -34.71 19.78 28.81
C LYS A 21 -35.26 20.38 30.10
N ALA A 22 -34.70 21.52 30.51
CA ALA A 22 -35.13 22.25 31.70
C ALA A 22 -36.19 23.33 31.39
N ASP A 23 -36.58 23.49 30.12
CA ASP A 23 -37.41 24.60 29.65
C ASP A 23 -36.91 25.98 30.13
N PHE A 24 -35.58 26.16 30.07
CA PHE A 24 -34.89 27.33 30.60
C PHE A 24 -34.31 28.17 29.47
N GLU A 25 -34.54 29.48 29.51
CA GLU A 25 -33.93 30.44 28.59
C GLU A 25 -33.39 31.66 29.32
N THR A 26 -32.16 32.03 29.00
CA THR A 26 -31.57 33.28 29.47
C THR A 26 -30.55 33.88 28.52
N THR A 27 -30.26 35.17 28.69
CA THR A 27 -29.20 35.87 27.98
C THR A 27 -27.86 35.82 28.72
N TYR A 28 -26.76 35.95 27.99
CA TYR A 28 -25.41 35.97 28.53
C TYR A 28 -24.47 36.85 27.70
N ILE A 29 -23.41 37.35 28.32
CA ILE A 29 -22.35 38.13 27.68
C ILE A 29 -21.47 37.19 26.85
N LEU A 30 -21.35 37.43 25.54
CA LEU A 30 -20.50 36.60 24.68
C LEU A 30 -19.05 36.62 25.17
N LYS A 31 -18.33 35.50 25.05
CA LYS A 31 -16.91 35.41 25.44
C LYS A 31 -16.04 36.51 24.81
N LYS A 32 -16.36 36.94 23.57
CA LYS A 32 -15.67 38.05 22.88
C LYS A 32 -15.94 39.40 23.55
N GLN A 33 -17.19 39.65 23.93
CA GLN A 33 -17.60 40.87 24.64
C GLN A 33 -16.98 40.92 26.04
N MET A 34 -16.98 39.78 26.75
CA MET A 34 -16.37 39.68 28.08
C MET A 34 -14.90 40.09 28.09
N LYS A 35 -14.13 39.68 27.08
CA LYS A 35 -12.72 40.09 26.91
C LYS A 35 -12.55 41.59 26.67
N SER A 36 -13.55 42.24 26.07
CA SER A 36 -13.53 43.70 25.84
C SER A 36 -13.90 44.48 27.09
N LEU A 37 -14.81 43.94 27.91
CA LEU A 37 -15.21 44.53 29.19
C LEU A 37 -14.12 44.39 30.25
N TYR A 38 -13.43 43.25 30.25
CA TYR A 38 -12.38 42.91 31.22
C TYR A 38 -11.08 42.52 30.53
N PRO A 39 -10.40 43.46 29.83
CA PRO A 39 -9.18 43.17 29.07
C PRO A 39 -8.02 42.75 29.98
N ALA A 40 -7.95 43.28 31.20
CA ALA A 40 -6.98 42.91 32.23
C ALA A 40 -7.44 41.77 33.14
N GLY A 41 -8.61 41.17 32.89
CA GLY A 41 -9.30 40.28 33.83
C GLY A 41 -10.04 41.06 34.91
N GLY A 42 -10.23 40.47 36.09
CA GLY A 42 -10.88 41.12 37.25
C GLY A 42 -12.31 40.65 37.56
N TYR A 43 -12.77 39.58 36.92
CA TYR A 43 -14.05 38.93 37.22
C TYR A 43 -13.85 37.51 37.74
N THR A 44 -14.79 37.03 38.56
CA THR A 44 -14.69 35.68 39.17
C THR A 44 -15.74 34.75 38.57
N VAL A 45 -15.31 33.57 38.11
CA VAL A 45 -16.24 32.52 37.65
C VAL A 45 -16.55 31.59 38.81
N VAL A 46 -17.79 31.61 39.29
CA VAL A 46 -18.24 30.88 40.49
C VAL A 46 -18.96 29.56 40.19
N GLY A 47 -19.30 29.34 38.92
CA GLY A 47 -20.00 28.13 38.47
C GLY A 47 -20.12 28.10 36.94
N GLN A 48 -20.76 27.06 36.42
CA GLN A 48 -21.08 26.93 35.01
C GLN A 48 -22.46 26.32 34.78
N VAL A 49 -23.12 26.70 33.69
CA VAL A 49 -24.42 26.17 33.26
C VAL A 49 -24.28 25.44 31.92
N GLY A 50 -25.21 24.53 31.62
CA GLY A 50 -25.14 23.63 30.47
C GLY A 50 -24.33 22.36 30.77
N LYS A 51 -23.14 22.18 30.17
CA LYS A 51 -22.34 20.96 30.37
C LYS A 51 -21.53 21.05 31.67
N GLY A 52 -21.76 20.15 32.61
CA GLY A 52 -20.96 19.98 33.83
C GLY A 52 -21.21 18.63 34.50
N ASP A 53 -20.30 18.26 35.42
CA ASP A 53 -20.27 16.91 36.02
C ASP A 53 -20.69 16.91 37.51
N GLU A 54 -20.37 17.98 38.25
CA GLU A 54 -20.63 18.11 39.69
C GLU A 54 -21.59 19.28 39.93
N GLU A 55 -22.83 19.00 40.32
CA GLU A 55 -23.87 20.00 40.62
C GLU A 55 -23.58 20.71 41.95
N ILE A 56 -23.62 22.04 41.95
CA ILE A 56 -23.29 22.88 43.12
C ILE A 56 -24.43 23.79 43.56
N GLY A 57 -25.45 24.00 42.71
CA GLY A 57 -26.59 24.88 43.01
C GLY A 57 -27.50 25.09 41.81
N VAL A 58 -28.35 26.14 41.88
CA VAL A 58 -29.29 26.52 40.81
C VAL A 58 -29.14 27.99 40.43
N LEU A 59 -29.31 28.29 39.15
CA LEU A 59 -29.41 29.62 38.57
C LEU A 59 -30.90 29.94 38.41
N VAL A 60 -31.34 31.05 38.98
CA VAL A 60 -32.70 31.56 38.85
C VAL A 60 -32.69 32.74 37.88
N SER A 61 -33.50 32.65 36.83
CA SER A 61 -33.72 33.70 35.83
C SER A 61 -35.17 33.64 35.36
N ASN A 62 -35.89 34.77 35.38
CA ASN A 62 -37.29 34.86 34.92
C ASN A 62 -38.21 33.76 35.48
N GLU A 63 -38.11 33.48 36.80
CA GLU A 63 -38.87 32.40 37.49
C GLU A 63 -38.56 30.98 37.02
N GLN A 64 -37.57 30.80 36.14
CA GLN A 64 -37.06 29.51 35.70
C GLN A 64 -35.77 29.18 36.45
N GLU A 65 -35.52 27.88 36.66
CA GLU A 65 -34.33 27.38 37.33
C GLU A 65 -33.50 26.49 36.41
N GLU A 66 -32.18 26.71 36.39
CA GLU A 66 -31.19 25.91 35.66
C GLU A 66 -30.12 25.40 36.60
N LYS A 67 -29.64 24.17 36.38
CA LYS A 67 -28.59 23.58 37.22
C LYS A 67 -27.25 24.29 37.03
N VAL A 68 -26.60 24.59 38.14
CA VAL A 68 -25.25 25.14 38.17
C VAL A 68 -24.29 24.05 38.61
N TYR A 69 -23.23 23.91 37.83
CA TYR A 69 -22.16 22.95 38.05
C TYR A 69 -20.87 23.66 38.48
N LYS A 70 -19.99 22.91 39.14
CA LYS A 70 -18.66 23.37 39.51
C LYS A 70 -17.85 23.76 38.26
N PRO A 71 -17.07 24.85 38.30
CA PRO A 71 -16.20 25.24 37.20
C PRO A 71 -15.23 24.10 36.84
N SER A 72 -15.37 23.55 35.64
CA SER A 72 -14.51 22.50 35.11
C SER A 72 -14.27 22.69 33.61
N LYS A 73 -13.30 21.96 33.05
CA LYS A 73 -13.03 21.94 31.61
C LYS A 73 -13.40 20.57 31.04
N PRO A 74 -14.69 20.24 30.88
CA PRO A 74 -15.09 18.94 30.38
C PRO A 74 -14.59 18.73 28.95
N ALA A 75 -14.25 17.50 28.60
CA ALA A 75 -13.76 17.16 27.25
C ALA A 75 -14.77 17.59 26.17
N PHE A 76 -14.26 18.04 25.03
CA PHE A 76 -15.09 18.50 23.90
C PHE A 76 -16.13 19.56 24.30
N SER A 77 -15.73 20.54 25.10
CA SER A 77 -16.61 21.65 25.50
C SER A 77 -16.01 23.00 25.12
N CYS A 78 -16.88 24.00 25.01
CA CYS A 78 -16.45 25.37 24.80
C CYS A 78 -17.29 26.34 25.66
N VAL A 79 -16.63 27.30 26.26
CA VAL A 79 -17.28 28.43 26.94
C VAL A 79 -17.77 29.40 25.87
N LYS A 80 -19.08 29.58 25.76
CA LYS A 80 -19.71 30.52 24.81
C LYS A 80 -19.82 31.92 25.37
N GLY A 81 -19.93 32.06 26.69
CA GLY A 81 -19.99 33.35 27.35
C GLY A 81 -20.27 33.22 28.85
N TYR A 82 -20.76 34.30 29.45
CA TYR A 82 -20.86 34.47 30.90
C TYR A 82 -22.18 35.13 31.31
N ILE A 83 -22.82 34.59 32.33
CA ILE A 83 -24.03 35.17 32.96
C ILE A 83 -23.59 35.88 34.24
N GLU A 84 -23.98 37.13 34.41
CA GLU A 84 -23.65 37.91 35.59
C GLU A 84 -24.63 37.63 36.74
N VAL A 85 -24.08 37.27 37.91
CA VAL A 85 -24.84 36.90 39.11
C VAL A 85 -24.57 37.84 40.29
N GLY A 86 -24.10 39.06 40.00
CA GLY A 86 -23.82 40.12 40.98
C GLY A 86 -22.39 40.11 41.50
N ASP A 87 -21.96 41.22 42.14
CA ASP A 87 -20.65 41.39 42.79
C ASP A 87 -19.42 41.03 41.94
N GLY A 88 -19.48 41.25 40.62
CA GLY A 88 -18.40 40.86 39.70
C GLY A 88 -18.21 39.33 39.57
N LYS A 89 -19.22 38.54 39.98
CA LYS A 89 -19.26 37.08 39.85
C LYS A 89 -20.08 36.68 38.64
N TYR A 90 -19.61 35.63 37.97
CA TYR A 90 -20.16 35.16 36.72
C TYR A 90 -20.30 33.64 36.69
N LEU A 91 -21.31 33.15 35.98
CA LEU A 91 -21.45 31.75 35.60
C LEU A 91 -21.01 31.57 34.15
N ALA A 92 -20.17 30.57 33.88
CA ALA A 92 -19.75 30.25 32.53
C ALA A 92 -20.85 29.46 31.79
N VAL A 93 -21.17 29.86 30.55
CA VAL A 93 -22.07 29.11 29.68
C VAL A 93 -21.24 28.11 28.88
N VAL A 94 -21.34 26.83 29.23
CA VAL A 94 -20.52 25.76 28.63
C VAL A 94 -21.40 24.89 27.73
N LYS A 95 -21.07 24.85 26.43
CA LYS A 95 -21.75 23.99 25.45
C LYS A 95 -20.85 22.86 24.97
N SER A 96 -21.46 21.72 24.63
CA SER A 96 -20.77 20.62 23.97
C SER A 96 -20.31 21.06 22.57
N ALA A 97 -19.03 20.83 22.28
CA ALA A 97 -18.42 20.98 20.96
C ALA A 97 -18.23 19.61 20.27
N LEU A 98 -18.75 18.53 20.86
CA LEU A 98 -18.55 17.15 20.37
C LEU A 98 -19.00 16.98 18.93
N LEU A 99 -20.16 17.52 18.55
CA LEU A 99 -20.68 17.44 17.18
C LEU A 99 -19.72 18.10 16.17
N MET A 100 -19.11 19.22 16.55
CA MET A 100 -18.13 19.92 15.71
C MET A 100 -16.85 19.10 15.55
N TRP A 101 -16.39 18.45 16.63
CA TRP A 101 -15.24 17.54 16.59
C TRP A 101 -15.49 16.31 15.71
N LEU A 102 -16.68 15.71 15.79
CA LEU A 102 -17.07 14.60 14.91
C LEU A 102 -17.08 15.02 13.43
N LEU A 103 -17.56 16.23 13.14
CA LEU A 103 -17.54 16.76 11.77
C LEU A 103 -16.12 16.94 11.25
N TYR A 104 -15.20 17.50 12.05
CA TYR A 104 -13.79 17.63 11.66
C TYR A 104 -13.12 16.27 11.42
N LEU A 105 -13.43 15.26 12.24
CA LEU A 105 -12.94 13.89 12.06
C LEU A 105 -13.43 13.30 10.72
N LEU A 106 -14.71 13.46 10.41
CA LEU A 106 -15.29 12.97 9.16
C LEU A 106 -14.63 13.64 7.93
N ILE A 107 -14.43 14.96 7.96
CA ILE A 107 -13.75 15.70 6.89
C ILE A 107 -12.30 15.20 6.74
N ALA A 108 -11.56 15.02 7.84
CA ALA A 108 -10.19 14.51 7.78
C ALA A 108 -10.12 13.11 7.16
N ALA A 109 -11.05 12.21 7.52
CA ALA A 109 -11.15 10.89 6.92
C ALA A 109 -11.44 10.95 5.41
N ALA A 110 -12.36 11.83 4.99
CA ALA A 110 -12.67 12.03 3.57
C ALA A 110 -11.46 12.57 2.78
N VAL A 111 -10.67 13.48 3.37
CA VAL A 111 -9.44 14.00 2.74
C VAL A 111 -8.39 12.88 2.60
N ILE A 112 -8.21 12.03 3.62
CA ILE A 112 -7.27 10.89 3.55
C ILE A 112 -7.67 9.93 2.43
N VAL A 113 -8.96 9.58 2.33
CA VAL A 113 -9.47 8.71 1.27
C VAL A 113 -9.30 9.37 -0.10
N GLY A 114 -9.62 10.65 -0.24
CA GLY A 114 -9.43 11.41 -1.48
C GLY A 114 -7.97 11.45 -1.92
N LEU A 115 -7.04 11.69 -1.00
CA LEU A 115 -5.61 11.68 -1.27
C LEU A 115 -5.14 10.29 -1.74
N ALA A 116 -5.60 9.22 -1.08
CA ALA A 116 -5.25 7.86 -1.46
C ALA A 116 -5.75 7.50 -2.86
N LEU A 117 -6.96 7.94 -3.25
CA LEU A 117 -7.50 7.75 -4.59
C LEU A 117 -6.75 8.56 -5.65
N LEU A 118 -6.36 9.80 -5.33
CA LEU A 118 -5.55 10.63 -6.23
C LEU A 118 -4.15 10.03 -6.43
N ILE A 119 -3.52 9.53 -5.36
CA ILE A 119 -2.23 8.83 -5.46
C ILE A 119 -2.38 7.59 -6.34
N LYS A 120 -3.43 6.78 -6.18
CA LYS A 120 -3.67 5.61 -7.06
C LYS A 120 -3.85 5.95 -8.54
N ASN A 121 -4.40 7.12 -8.87
CA ASN A 121 -4.64 7.53 -10.26
C ASN A 121 -3.45 8.25 -10.90
N PHE A 122 -2.51 8.78 -10.11
CA PHE A 122 -1.39 9.59 -10.62
C PHE A 122 -0.02 8.95 -10.39
N VAL A 123 0.07 8.05 -9.41
CA VAL A 123 1.22 7.17 -9.21
C VAL A 123 0.85 5.85 -9.87
N PRO A 124 1.47 5.48 -11.00
CA PRO A 124 1.37 4.11 -11.49
C PRO A 124 1.75 3.21 -10.31
N SER A 125 0.93 2.21 -10.00
CA SER A 125 1.22 1.24 -8.94
C SER A 125 2.71 0.90 -9.01
N LYS A 126 3.45 1.25 -7.97
CA LYS A 126 4.70 0.53 -7.69
C LYS A 126 4.27 -0.86 -7.24
N ASP A 127 3.81 -1.66 -8.18
CA ASP A 127 3.83 -3.10 -8.08
C ASP A 127 5.31 -3.44 -8.08
N ASP A 128 5.85 -3.56 -6.86
CA ASP A 128 7.23 -3.86 -6.51
C ASP A 128 8.30 -3.00 -7.19
N GLU A 129 9.20 -2.41 -6.40
CA GLU A 129 10.46 -1.93 -6.95
C GLU A 129 11.20 -3.12 -7.58
N GLN A 130 11.03 -3.29 -8.90
CA GLN A 130 11.82 -4.19 -9.72
C GLN A 130 13.26 -3.70 -9.68
N THR A 131 13.97 -4.18 -8.67
CA THR A 131 15.41 -4.08 -8.58
C THR A 131 15.98 -5.03 -9.62
N THR A 132 16.29 -4.52 -10.80
CA THR A 132 16.88 -5.30 -11.88
C THR A 132 18.29 -5.71 -11.46
N THR A 133 18.50 -7.01 -11.27
CA THR A 133 19.84 -7.57 -11.09
C THR A 133 20.15 -8.47 -12.27
N ASN A 134 21.41 -8.41 -12.72
CA ASN A 134 21.90 -9.31 -13.76
C ASN A 134 21.87 -10.75 -13.23
N PRO A 135 21.57 -11.75 -14.07
CA PRO A 135 21.69 -13.17 -13.69
C PRO A 135 23.10 -13.49 -13.18
N ILE A 136 23.23 -14.43 -12.23
CA ILE A 136 24.54 -14.92 -11.74
C ILE A 136 25.30 -15.62 -12.88
N GLY A 137 24.60 -16.41 -13.68
CA GLY A 137 25.18 -17.05 -14.86
C GLY A 137 25.25 -16.15 -16.10
N VAL A 138 26.07 -16.55 -17.06
CA VAL A 138 26.23 -15.86 -18.34
C VAL A 138 25.02 -16.18 -19.24
N ILE A 139 24.44 -15.16 -19.88
CA ILE A 139 23.44 -15.38 -20.95
C ILE A 139 24.15 -15.86 -22.21
N ASP A 140 23.55 -16.80 -22.94
CA ASP A 140 24.13 -17.28 -24.19
C ASP A 140 24.33 -16.15 -25.19
N PRO A 141 25.55 -15.96 -25.74
CA PRO A 141 25.82 -14.87 -26.67
C PRO A 141 25.01 -14.98 -27.97
N ASN A 142 24.51 -16.18 -28.30
CA ASN A 142 23.65 -16.41 -29.46
C ASN A 142 22.15 -16.32 -29.12
N ALA A 143 21.80 -16.00 -27.87
CA ALA A 143 20.41 -15.80 -27.47
C ALA A 143 19.88 -14.49 -28.06
N VAL A 144 18.92 -14.60 -28.97
CA VAL A 144 18.22 -13.49 -29.60
C VAL A 144 16.78 -13.44 -29.09
N LEU A 145 16.32 -12.24 -28.78
CA LEU A 145 14.97 -11.99 -28.30
C LEU A 145 13.95 -12.19 -29.42
N GLY A 146 12.98 -13.05 -29.19
CA GLY A 146 11.78 -13.11 -30.03
C GLY A 146 10.85 -11.96 -29.66
N ASN A 147 11.08 -10.76 -30.22
CA ASN A 147 10.27 -9.54 -30.04
C ASN A 147 9.82 -9.23 -28.59
N GLY A 148 10.57 -8.40 -27.83
CA GLY A 148 10.16 -7.94 -26.48
C GLY A 148 11.22 -7.04 -25.80
N GLU A 149 11.16 -6.89 -24.47
CA GLU A 149 12.26 -6.41 -23.60
C GLU A 149 12.40 -7.40 -22.42
N ILE A 150 13.62 -7.66 -21.90
CA ILE A 150 13.78 -8.51 -20.70
C ILE A 150 13.56 -7.68 -19.44
N SER A 151 12.65 -8.12 -18.57
CA SER A 151 12.66 -7.82 -17.14
C SER A 151 12.94 -9.08 -16.33
N VAL A 152 14.12 -9.21 -15.72
CA VAL A 152 14.43 -10.33 -14.81
C VAL A 152 13.95 -9.99 -13.40
N PRO A 153 13.05 -10.79 -12.79
CA PRO A 153 12.60 -10.57 -11.42
C PRO A 153 13.65 -11.02 -10.40
N VAL A 154 13.65 -10.42 -9.21
CA VAL A 154 14.56 -10.80 -8.08
C VAL A 154 14.30 -12.22 -7.60
N LYS A 155 13.04 -12.66 -7.65
CA LYS A 155 12.62 -14.01 -7.27
C LYS A 155 11.41 -14.42 -8.09
N THR A 156 11.44 -15.64 -8.60
CA THR A 156 10.33 -16.21 -9.37
C THR A 156 9.62 -17.29 -8.55
N ASP A 157 8.30 -17.16 -8.41
CA ASP A 157 7.48 -18.24 -7.86
C ASP A 157 7.30 -19.34 -8.91
N THR A 158 7.81 -20.51 -8.59
CA THR A 158 7.77 -21.69 -9.47
C THR A 158 6.78 -22.73 -8.96
N LYS A 159 6.03 -22.46 -7.88
CA LYS A 159 5.08 -23.43 -7.32
C LYS A 159 3.88 -23.61 -8.26
N GLY A 160 3.68 -24.84 -8.73
CA GLY A 160 2.56 -25.20 -9.60
C GLY A 160 2.69 -24.72 -11.05
N ALA A 161 3.80 -24.05 -11.40
CA ALA A 161 4.05 -23.65 -12.78
C ALA A 161 4.41 -24.85 -13.66
N GLN A 162 3.97 -24.81 -14.92
CA GLN A 162 4.28 -25.82 -15.93
C GLN A 162 5.37 -25.29 -16.86
N ILE A 163 6.45 -26.05 -17.01
CA ILE A 163 7.53 -25.71 -17.95
C ILE A 163 7.17 -26.31 -19.31
N LYS A 164 6.99 -25.45 -20.32
CA LYS A 164 6.73 -25.83 -21.70
C LYS A 164 8.05 -26.03 -22.44
N ILE A 165 8.21 -27.16 -23.10
CA ILE A 165 9.39 -27.49 -23.90
C ILE A 165 8.91 -28.00 -25.27
N ASN A 166 9.48 -27.44 -26.33
CA ASN A 166 9.16 -27.87 -27.70
C ASN A 166 9.80 -29.23 -27.97
N GLY A 167 9.03 -30.16 -28.53
CA GLY A 167 9.54 -31.46 -28.94
C GLY A 167 10.53 -31.35 -30.10
N ILE A 168 11.62 -32.10 -30.04
CA ILE A 168 12.66 -32.14 -31.07
C ILE A 168 12.80 -33.59 -31.57
N PRO A 169 11.89 -34.06 -32.44
CA PRO A 169 11.95 -35.45 -32.91
C PRO A 169 13.16 -35.72 -33.81
N GLU A 170 13.54 -34.72 -34.61
CA GLU A 170 14.65 -34.80 -35.56
C GLU A 170 15.39 -33.46 -35.61
N MET A 171 16.71 -33.52 -35.72
CA MET A 171 17.59 -32.37 -35.82
C MET A 171 18.47 -32.48 -37.07
N LYS A 172 18.26 -31.59 -38.04
CA LYS A 172 19.05 -31.56 -39.27
C LYS A 172 20.26 -30.64 -39.09
N LEU A 173 21.44 -31.22 -39.15
CA LEU A 173 22.72 -30.54 -38.98
C LEU A 173 23.56 -30.69 -40.27
N LYS A 174 24.50 -29.77 -40.46
CA LYS A 174 25.47 -29.83 -41.56
C LYS A 174 26.60 -30.78 -41.22
N ALA A 175 26.92 -31.71 -42.12
CA ALA A 175 28.08 -32.59 -41.98
C ALA A 175 29.41 -31.81 -42.15
N GLY A 176 30.47 -32.27 -41.49
CA GLY A 176 31.83 -31.76 -41.65
C GLY A 176 32.10 -30.35 -41.09
N THR A 177 31.14 -29.72 -40.41
CA THR A 177 31.28 -28.38 -39.80
C THR A 177 30.77 -28.36 -38.35
N LYS A 178 31.34 -27.47 -37.55
CA LYS A 178 30.92 -27.24 -36.16
C LYS A 178 29.81 -26.21 -36.06
N GLU A 179 29.72 -25.30 -37.02
CA GLU A 179 28.74 -24.23 -37.08
C GLU A 179 27.40 -24.77 -37.57
N GLN A 180 26.41 -24.74 -36.68
CA GLN A 180 25.10 -25.32 -36.90
C GLN A 180 24.00 -24.29 -36.77
N ASN A 181 22.94 -24.49 -37.55
CA ASN A 181 21.75 -23.66 -37.49
C ASN A 181 20.55 -24.54 -37.14
N PHE A 182 20.14 -24.48 -35.89
CA PHE A 182 18.91 -25.10 -35.40
C PHE A 182 18.33 -24.21 -34.31
N VAL A 183 17.00 -24.07 -34.27
CA VAL A 183 16.33 -23.15 -33.36
C VAL A 183 15.97 -23.85 -32.07
N PHE A 184 16.56 -23.38 -30.98
CA PHE A 184 16.09 -23.68 -29.64
C PHE A 184 15.42 -22.45 -29.05
N SER A 185 14.19 -22.59 -28.58
CA SER A 185 13.42 -21.49 -27.99
C SER A 185 13.00 -21.82 -26.58
N ASN A 186 13.10 -20.84 -25.68
CA ASN A 186 12.48 -20.89 -24.37
C ASN A 186 11.20 -20.01 -24.41
N PRO A 187 10.00 -20.60 -24.40
CA PRO A 187 8.75 -19.85 -24.37
C PRO A 187 8.73 -18.76 -23.29
N GLU A 188 8.13 -17.60 -23.59
CA GLU A 188 8.05 -16.47 -22.67
C GLU A 188 7.30 -16.82 -21.37
N GLU A 189 6.34 -17.75 -21.44
CA GLU A 189 5.53 -18.12 -20.28
C GLU A 189 6.27 -19.03 -19.29
N ASN A 190 7.50 -19.46 -19.60
CA ASN A 190 8.27 -20.30 -18.71
C ASN A 190 8.87 -19.49 -17.56
N PRO A 191 8.76 -19.95 -16.30
CA PRO A 191 9.32 -19.24 -15.15
C PRO A 191 10.82 -19.58 -14.94
N CYS A 192 11.54 -19.97 -15.99
CA CYS A 192 12.88 -20.55 -15.86
C CYS A 192 13.81 -20.27 -17.05
N TYR A 193 15.10 -20.17 -16.76
CA TYR A 193 16.17 -20.27 -17.76
C TYR A 193 16.31 -21.71 -18.24
N PHE A 194 16.66 -21.87 -19.52
CA PHE A 194 17.12 -23.14 -20.07
C PHE A 194 18.64 -23.16 -20.23
N VAL A 195 19.24 -24.31 -20.03
CA VAL A 195 20.58 -24.67 -20.48
C VAL A 195 20.44 -25.95 -21.29
N ILE A 196 20.92 -25.92 -22.53
CA ILE A 196 20.70 -26.97 -23.53
C ILE A 196 22.00 -27.73 -23.71
N GLU A 197 21.97 -29.03 -23.50
CA GLU A 197 23.09 -29.92 -23.82
C GLU A 197 22.64 -30.97 -24.84
N ILE A 198 23.50 -31.27 -25.81
CA ILE A 198 23.27 -32.33 -26.79
C ILE A 198 24.30 -33.43 -26.53
N GLU A 199 23.80 -34.61 -26.17
CA GLU A 199 24.59 -35.81 -25.93
C GLU A 199 24.35 -36.84 -27.04
N LEU A 200 25.42 -37.45 -27.56
CA LEU A 200 25.31 -38.60 -28.46
C LEU A 200 25.01 -39.86 -27.65
N ALA A 201 23.83 -40.46 -27.87
CA ALA A 201 23.32 -41.56 -27.03
C ALA A 201 24.21 -42.81 -27.06
N ASP A 202 24.91 -43.06 -28.18
CA ASP A 202 25.76 -44.26 -28.34
C ASP A 202 27.08 -44.16 -27.55
N THR A 203 27.57 -42.93 -27.30
CA THR A 203 28.90 -42.69 -26.72
C THR A 203 28.86 -41.95 -25.38
N GLY A 204 27.74 -41.30 -25.06
CA GLY A 204 27.63 -40.38 -23.92
C GLY A 204 28.37 -39.05 -24.13
N GLU A 205 28.81 -38.75 -25.35
CA GLU A 205 29.61 -37.56 -25.62
C GLU A 205 28.74 -36.32 -25.79
N ILE A 206 29.03 -35.27 -24.99
CA ILE A 206 28.38 -33.96 -25.09
C ILE A 206 29.03 -33.16 -26.24
N ILE A 207 28.26 -32.94 -27.29
CA ILE A 207 28.71 -32.24 -28.50
C ILE A 207 28.32 -30.76 -28.51
N TYR A 208 27.46 -30.32 -27.59
CA TYR A 208 27.07 -28.92 -27.45
C TYR A 208 26.56 -28.65 -26.03
N THR A 209 26.86 -27.46 -25.51
CA THR A 209 26.31 -26.93 -24.25
C THR A 209 26.07 -25.43 -24.45
N SER A 210 24.84 -24.97 -24.25
CA SER A 210 24.53 -23.54 -24.22
C SER A 210 24.87 -22.92 -22.86
N ASN A 211 24.91 -21.60 -22.80
CA ASN A 211 24.77 -20.88 -21.54
C ASN A 211 23.27 -20.69 -21.21
N LEU A 212 22.94 -19.73 -20.32
CA LEU A 212 21.54 -19.47 -19.94
C LEU A 212 20.76 -18.90 -21.12
N LEU A 213 19.62 -19.52 -21.41
CA LEU A 213 18.62 -19.08 -22.38
C LEU A 213 17.37 -18.56 -21.61
N PRO A 214 17.14 -17.23 -21.54
CA PRO A 214 16.00 -16.65 -20.85
C PRO A 214 14.65 -17.01 -21.50
N PRO A 215 13.53 -16.94 -20.75
CA PRO A 215 12.18 -16.96 -21.34
C PRO A 215 12.03 -15.88 -22.41
N GLY A 216 11.40 -16.22 -23.53
CA GLY A 216 11.21 -15.34 -24.69
C GLY A 216 12.40 -15.30 -25.67
N TYR A 217 13.50 -16.00 -25.36
CA TYR A 217 14.71 -16.02 -26.19
C TYR A 217 14.85 -17.29 -27.00
N SER A 218 15.59 -17.18 -28.10
CA SER A 218 15.97 -18.31 -28.94
C SER A 218 17.45 -18.28 -29.34
N ILE A 219 18.04 -19.46 -29.49
CA ILE A 219 19.36 -19.67 -30.13
C ILE A 219 19.08 -20.26 -31.50
N SER A 220 19.48 -19.57 -32.57
CA SER A 220 19.28 -20.03 -33.96
C SER A 220 20.55 -20.53 -34.63
N ALA A 221 21.70 -20.16 -34.09
CA ALA A 221 23.03 -20.57 -34.56
C ALA A 221 23.91 -20.89 -33.35
N PHE A 222 24.69 -21.96 -33.43
CA PHE A 222 25.59 -22.38 -32.36
C PHE A 222 26.78 -23.15 -32.92
N THR A 223 27.83 -23.27 -32.11
CA THR A 223 29.05 -23.99 -32.47
C THR A 223 29.17 -25.24 -31.61
N MET A 224 29.22 -26.41 -32.25
CA MET A 224 29.44 -27.70 -31.58
C MET A 224 30.91 -27.88 -31.19
N ASN A 225 31.16 -28.73 -30.19
CA ASN A 225 32.50 -29.09 -29.73
C ASN A 225 33.28 -29.86 -30.82
N LYS A 226 32.58 -30.63 -31.65
CA LYS A 226 33.11 -31.39 -32.78
C LYS A 226 32.22 -31.29 -34.01
N ALA A 227 32.80 -31.52 -35.19
CA ALA A 227 32.03 -31.74 -36.41
C ALA A 227 31.53 -33.20 -36.42
N LEU A 228 30.38 -33.43 -37.04
CA LEU A 228 29.86 -34.77 -37.29
C LEU A 228 30.09 -35.13 -38.76
N GLU A 229 30.49 -36.36 -39.01
CA GLU A 229 30.51 -36.90 -40.37
C GLU A 229 29.08 -37.07 -40.89
N ALA A 230 28.92 -37.20 -42.21
CA ALA A 230 27.61 -37.46 -42.78
C ALA A 230 27.04 -38.79 -42.25
N GLY A 231 25.83 -38.75 -41.72
CA GLY A 231 25.23 -39.91 -41.06
C GLY A 231 24.06 -39.58 -40.15
N THR A 232 23.51 -40.62 -39.54
CA THR A 232 22.40 -40.53 -38.59
C THR A 232 22.88 -40.94 -37.21
N TYR A 233 22.60 -40.11 -36.21
CA TYR A 233 23.05 -40.32 -34.82
C TYR A 233 21.86 -40.24 -33.86
N ASN A 234 21.76 -41.19 -32.94
CA ASN A 234 20.83 -41.06 -31.81
C ASN A 234 21.41 -40.06 -30.80
N ALA A 235 20.58 -39.14 -30.33
CA ALA A 235 21.01 -38.12 -29.38
C ALA A 235 19.95 -37.87 -28.30
N ILE A 236 20.39 -37.29 -27.20
CA ILE A 236 19.55 -36.82 -26.12
C ILE A 236 19.82 -35.33 -25.97
N VAL A 237 18.75 -34.53 -26.01
CA VAL A 237 18.81 -33.11 -25.67
C VAL A 237 18.39 -32.96 -24.22
N HIS A 238 19.34 -32.58 -23.37
CA HIS A 238 19.07 -32.27 -21.97
C HIS A 238 18.71 -30.80 -21.85
N VAL A 239 17.48 -30.54 -21.41
CA VAL A 239 17.02 -29.19 -21.06
C VAL A 239 17.12 -29.07 -19.54
N LYS A 240 18.20 -28.45 -19.08
CA LYS A 240 18.40 -28.12 -17.67
C LYS A 240 17.68 -26.82 -17.36
N THR A 241 16.93 -26.78 -16.27
CA THR A 241 16.07 -25.65 -15.94
C THR A 241 16.48 -25.01 -14.61
N PHE A 242 16.49 -23.68 -14.60
CA PHE A 242 16.84 -22.88 -13.42
C PHE A 242 15.80 -21.78 -13.23
N SER A 243 15.42 -21.45 -12.00
CA SER A 243 14.45 -20.35 -11.77
C SER A 243 14.88 -19.06 -12.48
N PHE A 244 13.92 -18.39 -13.12
CA PHE A 244 14.15 -17.13 -13.82
C PHE A 244 14.28 -15.99 -12.80
N ASP A 245 15.32 -16.04 -11.99
CA ASP A 245 15.62 -15.05 -10.95
C ASP A 245 17.12 -15.01 -10.65
N SER A 246 17.54 -14.15 -9.73
CA SER A 246 18.94 -14.05 -9.33
C SER A 246 19.45 -15.29 -8.60
N GLU A 247 18.58 -16.10 -7.98
CA GLU A 247 19.01 -17.29 -7.23
C GLU A 247 19.36 -18.47 -8.15
N GLN A 248 18.75 -18.55 -9.34
CA GLN A 248 18.94 -19.62 -10.32
C GLN A 248 18.86 -21.02 -9.70
N ARG A 249 17.84 -21.26 -8.87
CA ARG A 249 17.60 -22.56 -8.23
C ARG A 249 17.30 -23.59 -9.32
N LYS A 250 17.92 -24.77 -9.20
CA LYS A 250 17.64 -25.91 -10.09
C LYS A 250 16.17 -26.30 -10.00
N LEU A 251 15.53 -26.49 -11.15
CA LEU A 251 14.16 -26.99 -11.27
C LEU A 251 14.17 -28.37 -11.95
N ASN A 252 13.01 -28.85 -12.38
CA ASN A 252 12.88 -30.14 -13.06
C ASN A 252 13.48 -30.07 -14.47
N ASN A 253 14.50 -30.89 -14.73
CA ASN A 253 15.09 -31.04 -16.06
C ASN A 253 14.21 -31.94 -16.95
N MET A 254 14.46 -31.88 -18.25
CA MET A 254 13.83 -32.75 -19.24
C MET A 254 14.85 -33.31 -20.21
N ASP A 255 14.74 -34.60 -20.53
CA ASP A 255 15.54 -35.27 -21.53
C ASP A 255 14.66 -35.58 -22.75
N ILE A 256 15.07 -35.07 -23.91
CA ILE A 256 14.36 -35.28 -25.18
C ILE A 256 15.19 -36.20 -26.05
N LYS A 257 14.67 -37.39 -26.34
CA LYS A 257 15.29 -38.29 -27.33
C LYS A 257 15.06 -37.72 -28.73
N THR A 258 16.13 -37.62 -29.50
CA THR A 258 16.12 -37.08 -30.86
C THR A 258 17.03 -37.87 -31.79
N THR A 259 16.83 -37.68 -33.09
CA THR A 259 17.71 -38.19 -34.13
C THR A 259 18.39 -37.02 -34.83
N ILE A 260 19.72 -37.00 -34.82
CA ILE A 260 20.51 -36.05 -35.60
C ILE A 260 20.74 -36.63 -36.99
N ILE A 261 20.40 -35.87 -38.03
CA ILE A 261 20.76 -36.16 -39.42
C ILE A 261 21.83 -35.15 -39.83
N ALA A 262 23.06 -35.61 -39.99
CA ALA A 262 24.18 -34.83 -40.49
C ALA A 262 24.32 -35.04 -42.01
N SER A 263 24.12 -33.99 -42.80
CA SER A 263 24.19 -34.03 -44.28
C SER A 263 24.92 -32.84 -44.87
#